data_AF-C0W4A7-F1
#
_entry.id   AF-C0W4A7-F1
#
_cell.length_a   1.000
_cell.length_b   1.000
_cell.length_c   1.000
_cell.angle_alpha   90.00
_cell.angle_beta   90.00
_cell.angle_gamma   90.00
#
_symmetry.space_group_name_H-M   'P 1'
#
loop_
_entity.id
_entity.type
_entity.pdbx_description
1 polymer ?
#
loop_
_entity_poly.entity_id
_entity_poly.type
_entity_poly.pdbx_seq_one_letter_code
_entity_poly.pdbx_strand_id
1 'polypeptide(L)'
;MEDVSIWSVAWDLGFVVLWSVLLVWSLRRDHRQLRCGFFALLTAYSLLGLLAMLTSYVPGMRILVLLAAFAWFLLMAMLPLMLVLNGLRVLRREGRRPANFLSLLLGIGLVAAPVCAVVLVSLTQAWSIAAAAELFAACLYLGSFLIILLAQTLVQRVWGGRRAVPHPDAVVVHGAGLINGAVTPLLASRITTGVEIWQDEAARRQKSSSDGEAASGRPVLVMSGGQGDDEPTSEASAMAEYAVGLGVPREDIVLEDRSTTTRENIAFTRELLADLGARHNVSYDQVLLVTSSYHAVRTAILASDMETSWAVAPAPTARYYVINAWLREYVAVLTYRRRAAAVWAALMALMAVGFAALYLLSL
;
A
#
# COMPACT_ATOMS: atom_id res chain seq x y z
N MET A 1 -35.11 20.74 -16.23
CA MET A 1 -33.76 21.14 -15.77
C MET A 1 -33.99 21.58 -14.35
N GLU A 2 -33.53 20.80 -13.37
CA GLU A 2 -33.52 21.31 -11.98
C GLU A 2 -32.53 22.46 -11.95
N ASP A 3 -32.95 23.61 -11.44
CA ASP A 3 -32.09 24.78 -11.29
C ASP A 3 -31.00 24.44 -10.27
N VAL A 4 -29.84 24.01 -10.78
CA VAL A 4 -28.68 23.78 -9.94
C VAL A 4 -28.22 25.13 -9.41
N SER A 5 -28.50 25.39 -8.13
CA SER A 5 -28.20 26.65 -7.47
C SER A 5 -26.72 26.99 -7.62
N ILE A 6 -26.40 28.25 -7.95
CA ILE A 6 -25.02 28.73 -8.07
C ILE A 6 -24.19 28.44 -6.80
N TRP A 7 -24.86 28.38 -5.66
CA TRP A 7 -24.27 28.04 -4.37
C TRP A 7 -23.80 26.58 -4.29
N SER A 8 -24.51 25.64 -4.92
CA SER A 8 -24.09 24.24 -4.98
C SER A 8 -22.79 24.08 -5.77
N VAL A 9 -22.66 24.79 -6.91
CA VAL A 9 -21.41 24.84 -7.69
C VAL A 9 -20.26 25.33 -6.83
N ALA A 10 -20.50 26.45 -6.12
CA ALA A 10 -19.49 27.12 -5.32
C ALA A 10 -19.02 26.24 -4.16
N TRP A 11 -19.93 25.50 -3.51
CA TRP A 11 -19.59 24.54 -2.46
C TRP A 11 -18.76 23.37 -3.00
N ASP A 12 -19.19 22.73 -4.09
CA ASP A 12 -18.45 21.60 -4.68
C ASP A 12 -17.04 22.00 -5.13
N LEU A 13 -16.91 23.16 -5.79
CA LEU A 13 -15.62 23.71 -6.16
C LEU A 13 -14.76 24.03 -4.92
N GLY A 14 -15.36 24.62 -3.89
CA GLY A 14 -14.71 24.90 -2.61
C GLY A 14 -14.14 23.65 -1.95
N PHE A 15 -14.90 22.54 -1.94
CA PHE A 15 -14.43 21.26 -1.42
C PHE A 15 -13.30 20.66 -2.27
N VAL A 16 -13.42 20.69 -3.61
CA VAL A 16 -12.34 20.22 -4.49
C VAL A 16 -11.04 20.99 -4.20
N VAL A 17 -11.11 22.31 -4.09
CA VAL A 17 -9.94 23.16 -3.80
C VAL A 17 -9.38 22.82 -2.42
N LEU A 18 -10.22 22.76 -1.38
CA LEU A 18 -9.81 22.45 -0.01
C LEU A 18 -9.06 21.11 0.06
N TRP A 19 -9.66 20.04 -0.47
CA TRP A 19 -9.07 18.71 -0.40
C TRP A 19 -7.82 18.58 -1.27
N SER A 20 -7.78 19.25 -2.43
CA SER A 20 -6.59 19.29 -3.29
C SER A 20 -5.43 20.00 -2.61
N VAL A 21 -5.68 21.14 -1.94
CA VAL A 21 -4.66 21.88 -1.19
C VAL A 21 -4.13 21.03 -0.04
N LEU A 22 -5.02 20.38 0.73
CA LEU A 22 -4.62 19.49 1.81
C LEU A 22 -3.85 18.26 1.32
N LEU A 23 -4.23 17.68 0.18
CA LEU A 23 -3.50 16.59 -0.47
C LEU A 23 -2.09 17.03 -0.86
N VAL A 24 -1.95 18.16 -1.57
CA VAL A 24 -0.64 18.69 -1.99
C VAL A 24 0.24 19.02 -0.79
N TRP A 25 -0.33 19.65 0.24
CA TRP A 25 0.38 19.91 1.50
C TRP A 25 0.86 18.60 2.14
N SER A 26 0.01 17.58 2.18
CA SER A 26 0.33 16.27 2.74
C SER A 26 1.44 15.56 1.97
N LEU A 27 1.37 15.57 0.64
CA LEU A 27 2.36 14.98 -0.26
C LEU A 27 3.72 15.65 -0.13
N ARG A 28 3.75 16.98 -0.04
CA ARG A 28 5.00 17.74 0.16
C ARG A 28 5.63 17.49 1.51
N ARG A 29 4.81 17.26 2.55
CA ARG A 29 5.33 16.98 3.89
C ARG A 29 5.83 15.55 4.00
N ASP A 30 5.01 14.58 3.60
CA ASP A 30 5.40 13.17 3.51
C ASP A 30 4.35 12.35 2.73
N HIS A 31 4.68 12.00 1.48
CA HIS A 31 3.81 11.22 0.60
C HIS A 31 3.50 9.80 1.13
N ARG A 32 4.28 9.28 2.08
CA ARG A 32 4.21 7.91 2.60
C ARG A 32 3.13 7.70 3.67
N GLN A 33 2.59 8.78 4.23
CA GLN A 33 1.60 8.70 5.28
C GLN A 33 0.18 8.40 4.77
N LEU A 34 -0.58 7.60 5.53
CA LEU A 34 -1.97 7.22 5.20
C LEU A 34 -2.92 8.40 4.98
N ARG A 35 -2.63 9.57 5.55
CA ARG A 35 -3.40 10.81 5.33
C ARG A 35 -3.41 11.24 3.86
N CYS A 36 -2.39 10.91 3.07
CA CYS A 36 -2.38 11.22 1.64
C CYS A 36 -3.47 10.41 0.91
N GLY A 37 -3.59 9.11 1.19
CA GLY A 37 -4.68 8.28 0.70
C GLY A 37 -6.05 8.80 1.10
N PHE A 38 -6.21 9.26 2.35
CA PHE A 38 -7.47 9.86 2.81
C PHE A 38 -7.83 11.15 2.04
N PHE A 39 -6.91 12.11 1.92
CA PHE A 39 -7.18 13.34 1.16
C PHE A 39 -7.35 13.08 -0.34
N ALA A 40 -6.68 12.08 -0.91
CA ALA A 40 -6.88 11.65 -2.28
C ALA A 40 -8.30 11.13 -2.52
N LEU A 41 -8.86 10.37 -1.56
CA LEU A 41 -10.25 9.90 -1.63
C LEU A 41 -11.24 11.05 -1.54
N LEU A 42 -11.05 12.00 -0.62
CA LEU A 42 -11.91 13.17 -0.51
C LEU A 42 -11.86 14.04 -1.77
N THR A 43 -10.66 14.23 -2.33
CA THR A 43 -10.49 14.95 -3.60
C THR A 43 -11.22 14.23 -4.73
N ALA A 44 -11.06 12.90 -4.84
CA ALA A 44 -11.74 12.10 -5.86
C ALA A 44 -13.26 12.14 -5.69
N TYR A 45 -13.76 12.06 -4.46
CA TYR A 45 -15.18 12.16 -4.15
C TYR A 45 -15.77 13.52 -4.56
N SER A 46 -15.11 14.62 -4.20
CA SER A 46 -15.55 15.97 -4.60
C SER A 46 -15.48 16.19 -6.10
N LEU A 47 -14.47 15.63 -6.78
CA LEU A 47 -14.38 15.67 -8.25
C LEU A 47 -15.52 14.88 -8.92
N LEU A 48 -15.91 13.73 -8.36
CA LEU A 48 -17.07 12.97 -8.84
C LEU A 48 -18.38 13.74 -8.66
N GLY A 49 -18.55 14.47 -7.55
CA GLY A 49 -19.68 15.37 -7.33
C GLY A 49 -19.75 16.46 -8.41
N LEU A 50 -18.63 17.14 -8.66
CA LEU A 50 -18.52 18.16 -9.71
C LEU A 50 -18.81 17.57 -11.10
N LEU A 51 -18.30 16.36 -11.39
CA LEU A 51 -18.58 15.67 -12.66
C LEU A 51 -20.08 15.34 -12.80
N ALA A 52 -20.72 14.86 -11.75
CA ALA A 52 -22.16 14.58 -11.74
C ALA A 52 -22.96 15.86 -12.01
N MET A 53 -22.57 16.97 -11.40
CA MET A 53 -23.16 18.28 -11.62
C MET A 53 -23.01 18.75 -13.08
N LEU A 54 -21.84 18.56 -13.69
CA LEU A 54 -21.58 18.92 -15.10
C LEU A 54 -22.50 18.17 -16.07
N THR A 55 -23.02 16.99 -15.71
CA THR A 55 -23.98 16.25 -16.55
C THR A 55 -25.31 16.98 -16.75
N SER A 56 -25.66 17.90 -15.85
CA SER A 56 -26.86 18.74 -15.96
C SER A 56 -26.71 19.85 -17.02
N TYR A 57 -25.48 20.22 -17.37
CA TYR A 57 -25.18 21.29 -18.33
C TYR A 57 -24.83 20.78 -19.72
N VAL A 58 -24.26 19.57 -19.82
CA VAL A 58 -23.81 18.98 -21.09
C VAL A 58 -24.62 17.71 -21.39
N PRO A 59 -25.60 17.75 -22.32
CA PRO A 59 -26.51 16.63 -22.58
C PRO A 59 -25.84 15.30 -22.93
N GLY A 60 -24.65 15.32 -23.53
CA GLY A 60 -23.88 14.12 -23.86
C GLY A 60 -23.10 13.51 -22.68
N MET A 61 -22.73 14.30 -21.67
CA MET A 61 -21.96 13.81 -20.53
C MET A 61 -22.75 12.86 -19.64
N ARG A 62 -24.08 13.07 -19.54
CA ARG A 62 -24.94 12.18 -18.74
C ARG A 62 -24.87 10.73 -19.22
N ILE A 63 -24.90 10.50 -20.53
CA ILE A 63 -24.81 9.14 -21.09
C ILE A 63 -23.45 8.51 -20.75
N LEU A 64 -22.36 9.27 -20.89
CA LEU A 64 -21.02 8.78 -20.56
C LEU A 64 -20.89 8.40 -19.08
N VAL A 65 -21.41 9.25 -18.18
CA VAL A 65 -21.40 8.98 -16.73
C VAL A 65 -22.25 7.76 -16.39
N LEU A 66 -23.41 7.59 -17.02
CA LEU A 66 -24.25 6.40 -16.82
C LEU A 66 -23.58 5.12 -17.33
N LEU A 67 -22.92 5.17 -18.50
CA LEU A 67 -22.15 4.04 -19.02
C LEU A 67 -20.97 3.70 -18.10
N ALA A 68 -20.26 4.70 -17.59
CA ALA A 68 -19.18 4.51 -16.63
C ALA A 68 -19.69 3.91 -15.31
N ALA A 69 -20.82 4.41 -14.78
CA ALA A 69 -21.45 3.88 -13.58
C ALA A 69 -21.93 2.44 -13.77
N PHE A 70 -22.49 2.12 -14.93
CA PHE A 70 -22.91 0.76 -15.27
C PHE A 70 -21.71 -0.20 -15.40
N ALA A 71 -20.63 0.22 -16.07
CA ALA A 71 -19.40 -0.56 -16.14
C ALA A 71 -18.78 -0.79 -14.75
N TRP A 72 -18.81 0.25 -13.89
CA TRP A 72 -18.37 0.13 -12.50
C TRP A 72 -19.24 -0.84 -11.70
N PHE A 73 -20.56 -0.78 -11.87
CA PHE A 73 -21.49 -1.73 -11.25
C PHE A 73 -21.19 -3.18 -11.66
N LEU A 74 -20.99 -3.44 -12.95
CA LEU A 74 -20.61 -4.77 -13.44
C LEU A 74 -19.28 -5.24 -12.83
N LEU A 75 -18.28 -4.36 -12.77
CA LEU A 75 -16.99 -4.67 -12.14
C LEU A 75 -17.16 -5.04 -10.67
N MET A 76 -17.93 -4.25 -9.90
CA MET A 76 -18.21 -4.52 -8.49
C MET A 76 -19.01 -5.81 -8.30
N ALA A 77 -19.94 -6.14 -9.20
CA ALA A 77 -20.68 -7.40 -9.17
C ALA A 77 -19.79 -8.61 -9.46
N MET A 78 -18.76 -8.46 -10.31
CA MET A 78 -17.79 -9.53 -10.61
C MET A 78 -16.68 -9.66 -9.56
N LEU A 79 -16.43 -8.62 -8.76
CA LEU A 79 -15.34 -8.58 -7.78
C LEU A 79 -15.36 -9.75 -6.78
N PRO A 80 -16.50 -10.12 -6.15
CA PRO A 80 -16.53 -11.26 -5.23
C PRO A 80 -16.13 -12.58 -5.90
N LEU A 81 -16.61 -12.81 -7.12
CA LEU A 81 -16.24 -13.99 -7.91
C LEU A 81 -14.74 -13.99 -8.23
N MET A 82 -14.18 -12.86 -8.64
CA MET A 82 -12.75 -12.73 -8.90
C MET A 82 -11.91 -13.02 -7.66
N LEU A 83 -12.33 -12.54 -6.48
CA LEU A 83 -11.66 -12.79 -5.21
C LEU A 83 -11.75 -14.26 -4.76
N VAL A 84 -12.91 -14.89 -4.91
CA VAL A 84 -13.09 -16.33 -4.63
C VAL A 84 -12.18 -17.17 -5.54
N LEU A 85 -12.21 -16.92 -6.86
CA LEU A 85 -11.36 -17.62 -7.81
C LEU A 85 -9.86 -17.38 -7.54
N ASN A 86 -9.49 -16.16 -7.15
CA ASN A 86 -8.12 -15.83 -6.73
C ASN A 86 -7.71 -16.63 -5.48
N GLY A 87 -8.53 -16.62 -4.43
CA GLY A 87 -8.24 -17.35 -3.20
C GLY A 87 -8.14 -18.86 -3.41
N LEU A 88 -9.00 -19.44 -4.25
CA LEU A 88 -8.87 -20.85 -4.64
C LEU A 88 -7.56 -21.14 -5.38
N ARG A 89 -7.09 -20.24 -6.25
CA ARG A 89 -5.78 -20.39 -6.92
C ARG A 89 -4.62 -20.30 -5.93
N VAL A 90 -4.68 -19.38 -4.96
CA VAL A 90 -3.66 -19.24 -3.92
C VAL A 90 -3.60 -20.50 -3.05
N LEU A 91 -4.74 -21.01 -2.59
CA LEU A 91 -4.79 -22.24 -1.78
C LEU A 91 -4.25 -23.47 -2.52
N ARG A 92 -4.43 -23.54 -3.85
CA ARG A 92 -3.90 -24.63 -4.68
C ARG A 92 -2.38 -24.56 -4.87
N ARG A 93 -1.79 -23.35 -4.96
CA ARG A 93 -0.36 -23.17 -5.23
C ARG A 93 0.50 -23.03 -3.98
N GLU A 94 -0.03 -22.36 -2.95
CA GLU A 94 0.70 -22.00 -1.73
C GLU A 94 0.29 -22.85 -0.51
N GLY A 95 -0.72 -23.71 -0.68
CA GLY A 95 -1.24 -24.59 0.39
C GLY A 95 -2.21 -23.90 1.36
N ARG A 96 -2.69 -24.69 2.34
CA ARG A 96 -3.78 -24.34 3.27
C ARG A 96 -3.26 -23.73 4.58
N ARG A 97 -2.68 -22.54 4.52
CA ARG A 97 -2.34 -21.74 5.72
C ARG A 97 -3.43 -20.69 5.98
N PRO A 98 -3.76 -20.32 7.24
CA PRO A 98 -4.81 -19.32 7.52
C PRO A 98 -4.65 -18.02 6.74
N ALA A 99 -3.42 -17.55 6.59
CA ALA A 99 -3.08 -16.34 5.84
C ALA A 99 -3.40 -16.42 4.33
N ASN A 100 -3.54 -17.62 3.78
CA ASN A 100 -3.87 -17.87 2.36
C ASN A 100 -5.38 -17.84 2.08
N PHE A 101 -6.22 -17.75 3.13
CA PHE A 101 -7.69 -17.71 2.98
C PHE A 101 -8.26 -16.30 2.86
N LEU A 102 -7.47 -15.23 3.06
CA LEU A 102 -7.99 -13.86 3.17
C LEU A 102 -8.79 -13.42 1.93
N SER A 103 -8.25 -13.62 0.74
CA SER A 103 -8.94 -13.27 -0.52
C SER A 103 -10.23 -14.09 -0.72
N LEU A 104 -10.22 -15.38 -0.37
CA LEU A 104 -11.39 -16.25 -0.44
C LEU A 104 -12.48 -15.79 0.53
N LEU A 105 -12.11 -15.54 1.79
CA LEU A 105 -13.03 -15.08 2.84
C LEU A 105 -13.60 -13.71 2.53
N LEU A 106 -12.80 -12.79 2.00
CA LEU A 106 -13.29 -11.49 1.56
C LEU A 106 -14.29 -11.63 0.41
N GLY A 107 -14.01 -12.47 -0.59
CA GLY A 107 -14.92 -12.73 -1.70
C GLY A 107 -16.25 -13.33 -1.25
N ILE A 108 -16.23 -14.32 -0.36
CA ILE A 108 -17.45 -14.91 0.23
C ILE A 108 -18.18 -13.87 1.07
N GLY A 109 -17.46 -13.12 1.91
CA GLY A 109 -18.01 -12.09 2.79
C GLY A 109 -18.74 -10.98 2.03
N LEU A 110 -18.23 -10.56 0.87
CA LEU A 110 -18.88 -9.54 0.03
C LEU A 110 -20.25 -9.99 -0.52
N VAL A 111 -20.49 -11.30 -0.65
CA VAL A 111 -21.80 -11.85 -1.04
C VAL A 111 -22.66 -12.15 0.19
N ALA A 112 -22.07 -12.75 1.22
CA ALA A 112 -22.79 -13.18 2.41
C ALA A 112 -23.28 -12.00 3.25
N ALA A 113 -22.48 -10.95 3.44
CA ALA A 113 -22.83 -9.81 4.29
C ALA A 113 -24.15 -9.12 3.89
N PRO A 114 -24.39 -8.72 2.61
CA PRO A 114 -25.66 -8.11 2.24
C PRO A 114 -26.85 -9.08 2.37
N VAL A 115 -26.67 -10.37 2.06
CA VAL A 115 -27.72 -11.38 2.23
C VAL A 115 -28.08 -11.53 3.71
N CYS A 116 -27.08 -11.65 4.59
CA CYS A 116 -27.28 -11.70 6.04
C CYS A 116 -27.97 -10.44 6.56
N ALA A 117 -27.57 -9.25 6.08
CA ALA A 117 -28.21 -7.99 6.47
C ALA A 117 -29.70 -7.97 6.09
N VAL A 118 -30.06 -8.37 4.86
CA VAL A 118 -31.46 -8.45 4.41
C VAL A 118 -32.26 -9.44 5.26
N VAL A 119 -31.71 -10.64 5.52
CA VAL A 119 -32.36 -11.65 6.36
C VAL A 119 -32.58 -11.11 7.77
N LEU A 120 -31.57 -10.51 8.38
CA LEU A 120 -31.67 -9.93 9.73
C LEU A 120 -32.74 -8.83 9.81
N VAL A 121 -32.78 -7.92 8.84
CA VAL A 121 -33.80 -6.86 8.81
C VAL A 121 -35.20 -7.45 8.60
N SER A 122 -35.34 -8.50 7.79
CA SER A 122 -36.64 -9.13 7.50
C SER A 122 -37.29 -9.83 8.71
N LEU A 123 -36.52 -10.14 9.76
CA LEU A 123 -37.05 -10.73 10.98
C LEU A 123 -37.84 -9.71 11.81
N THR A 124 -37.67 -8.41 11.58
CA THR A 124 -38.36 -7.30 12.28
C THR A 124 -38.19 -7.27 13.80
N GLN A 125 -37.33 -8.12 14.36
CA GLN A 125 -37.06 -8.19 15.80
C GLN A 125 -35.95 -7.20 16.16
N ALA A 126 -36.06 -6.55 17.32
CA ALA A 126 -35.11 -5.52 17.74
C ALA A 126 -33.64 -6.00 17.74
N TRP A 127 -33.37 -7.21 18.25
CA TRP A 127 -32.01 -7.78 18.26
C TRP A 127 -31.47 -8.03 16.85
N SER A 128 -32.34 -8.43 15.91
CA SER A 128 -31.94 -8.74 14.53
C SER A 128 -31.56 -7.48 13.76
N ILE A 129 -32.28 -6.38 13.99
CA ILE A 129 -31.97 -5.07 13.39
C ILE A 129 -30.71 -4.48 13.99
N ALA A 130 -30.52 -4.61 15.31
CA ALA A 130 -29.26 -4.25 15.95
C ALA A 130 -28.07 -5.05 15.37
N ALA A 131 -28.23 -6.36 15.16
CA ALA A 131 -27.20 -7.19 14.54
C ALA A 131 -26.90 -6.77 13.09
N ALA A 132 -27.91 -6.38 12.31
CA ALA A 132 -27.72 -5.85 10.96
C ALA A 132 -26.97 -4.51 10.95
N ALA A 133 -27.28 -3.63 11.91
CA ALA A 133 -26.59 -2.35 12.08
C ALA A 133 -25.11 -2.55 12.46
N GLU A 134 -24.81 -3.51 13.36
CA GLU A 134 -23.43 -3.87 13.72
C GLU A 134 -22.66 -4.49 12.54
N LEU A 135 -23.29 -5.38 11.78
CA LEU A 135 -22.70 -5.93 10.56
C LEU A 135 -22.35 -4.81 9.57
N PHE A 136 -23.28 -3.87 9.35
CA PHE A 136 -23.04 -2.72 8.48
C PHE A 136 -21.90 -1.83 8.99
N ALA A 137 -21.87 -1.53 10.30
CA ALA A 137 -20.81 -0.76 10.94
C ALA A 137 -19.44 -1.45 10.81
N ALA A 138 -19.37 -2.77 10.99
CA ALA A 138 -18.16 -3.56 10.79
C ALA A 138 -17.69 -3.53 9.32
N CYS A 139 -18.61 -3.64 8.37
CA CYS A 139 -18.31 -3.52 6.94
C CYS A 139 -17.79 -2.12 6.58
N LEU A 140 -18.39 -1.05 7.11
CA LEU A 140 -17.93 0.32 6.91
C LEU A 140 -16.55 0.55 7.53
N TYR A 141 -16.32 0.04 8.74
CA TYR A 141 -15.03 0.12 9.42
C TYR A 141 -13.91 -0.54 8.58
N LEU A 142 -14.10 -1.81 8.20
CA LEU A 142 -13.11 -2.55 7.43
C LEU A 142 -12.95 -1.95 6.02
N GLY A 143 -14.06 -1.68 5.34
CA GLY A 143 -14.09 -1.15 3.98
C GLY A 143 -13.47 0.24 3.85
N SER A 144 -13.73 1.15 4.77
CA SER A 144 -13.15 2.50 4.74
C SER A 144 -11.63 2.46 4.89
N PHE A 145 -11.11 1.71 5.88
CA PHE A 145 -9.67 1.51 6.05
C PHE A 145 -9.03 0.83 4.82
N LEU A 146 -9.73 -0.14 4.22
CA LEU A 146 -9.26 -0.84 3.04
C LEU A 146 -9.12 0.13 1.86
N ILE A 147 -10.13 0.96 1.61
CA ILE A 147 -10.14 1.94 0.52
C ILE A 147 -9.09 3.04 0.77
N ILE A 148 -8.87 3.48 2.02
CA ILE A 148 -7.79 4.42 2.37
C ILE A 148 -6.42 3.82 2.03
N LEU A 149 -6.19 2.54 2.37
CA LEU A 149 -4.92 1.88 2.05
C LEU A 149 -4.76 1.65 0.53
N LEU A 150 -5.84 1.32 -0.19
CA LEU A 150 -5.83 1.23 -1.65
C LEU A 150 -5.47 2.59 -2.28
N ALA A 151 -6.10 3.68 -1.82
CA ALA A 151 -5.78 5.03 -2.26
C ALA A 151 -4.33 5.39 -1.95
N GLN A 152 -3.83 5.05 -0.76
CA GLN A 152 -2.43 5.25 -0.41
C GLN A 152 -1.49 4.42 -1.31
N THR A 153 -1.89 3.23 -1.72
CA THR A 153 -1.14 2.41 -2.68
C THR A 153 -1.02 3.11 -4.03
N LEU A 154 -2.11 3.75 -4.50
CA LEU A 154 -2.09 4.55 -5.72
C LEU A 154 -1.21 5.79 -5.57
N VAL A 155 -1.28 6.47 -4.43
CA VAL A 155 -0.39 7.61 -4.12
C VAL A 155 1.08 7.18 -4.20
N GLN A 156 1.46 6.09 -3.53
CA GLN A 156 2.84 5.57 -3.58
C GLN A 156 3.27 5.18 -4.99
N ARG A 157 2.35 4.68 -5.82
CA ARG A 157 2.65 4.33 -7.21
C ARG A 157 2.92 5.55 -8.08
N VAL A 158 2.27 6.68 -7.79
CA VAL A 158 2.40 7.91 -8.58
C VAL A 158 3.56 8.78 -8.09
N TRP A 159 3.70 8.96 -6.78
CA TRP A 159 4.65 9.90 -6.15
C TRP A 159 5.80 9.24 -5.38
N GLY A 160 5.75 7.93 -5.14
CA GLY A 160 6.80 7.21 -4.41
C GLY A 160 7.89 6.61 -5.31
N GLY A 161 8.63 5.65 -4.76
CA GLY A 161 9.69 4.91 -5.45
C GLY A 161 10.75 5.81 -6.09
N ARG A 162 11.18 5.44 -7.29
CA ARG A 162 12.25 6.14 -8.03
C ARG A 162 11.92 7.58 -8.42
N ARG A 163 10.65 7.99 -8.39
CA ARG A 163 10.29 9.40 -8.62
C ARG A 163 10.59 10.27 -7.40
N ALA A 164 10.45 9.71 -6.20
CA ALA A 164 10.77 10.39 -4.96
C ALA A 164 12.29 10.47 -4.75
N VAL A 165 13.02 9.42 -5.15
CA VAL A 165 14.50 9.37 -5.09
C VAL A 165 15.02 8.93 -6.48
N PRO A 166 15.23 9.88 -7.42
CA PRO A 166 15.72 9.57 -8.76
C PRO A 166 17.16 9.08 -8.80
N HIS A 167 18.00 9.65 -7.92
CA HIS A 167 19.44 9.42 -7.83
C HIS A 167 19.79 8.92 -6.43
N PRO A 168 19.57 7.62 -6.14
CA PRO A 168 19.86 7.07 -4.82
C PRO A 168 21.37 6.96 -4.60
N ASP A 169 21.84 7.36 -3.41
CA ASP A 169 23.19 7.10 -2.90
C ASP A 169 23.32 5.67 -2.37
N ALA A 170 22.21 5.10 -1.89
CA ALA A 170 22.12 3.71 -1.47
C ALA A 170 20.84 3.05 -1.98
N VAL A 171 20.99 1.85 -2.53
CA VAL A 171 19.89 0.95 -2.88
C VAL A 171 19.88 -0.18 -1.86
N VAL A 172 18.78 -0.33 -1.12
CA VAL A 172 18.68 -1.31 -0.03
C VAL A 172 17.62 -2.33 -0.39
N VAL A 173 18.02 -3.59 -0.61
CA VAL A 173 17.09 -4.68 -0.91
C VAL A 173 16.68 -5.38 0.39
N HIS A 174 15.38 -5.52 0.63
CA HIS A 174 14.87 -6.23 1.81
C HIS A 174 14.62 -7.72 1.55
N GLY A 175 15.00 -8.53 2.54
CA GLY A 175 14.74 -9.96 2.65
C GLY A 175 13.26 -10.35 2.63
N ALA A 176 12.99 -11.59 2.20
CA ALA A 176 11.65 -12.18 2.02
C ALA A 176 11.56 -13.66 2.44
N GLY A 177 12.60 -14.20 3.08
CA GLY A 177 12.76 -15.62 3.42
C GLY A 177 13.46 -16.44 2.33
N LEU A 178 14.24 -17.42 2.79
CA LEU A 178 14.85 -18.48 1.99
C LEU A 178 14.02 -19.77 2.08
N ILE A 179 14.20 -20.65 1.09
CA ILE A 179 13.68 -22.02 1.15
C ILE A 179 14.86 -22.96 0.95
N ASN A 180 15.17 -23.78 1.97
CA ASN A 180 16.32 -24.69 1.96
C ASN A 180 17.65 -23.99 1.63
N GLY A 181 17.85 -22.77 2.16
CA GLY A 181 19.03 -21.94 1.88
C GLY A 181 19.07 -21.30 0.48
N ALA A 182 18.06 -21.53 -0.37
CA ALA A 182 17.99 -20.97 -1.70
C ALA A 182 17.10 -19.72 -1.77
N VAL A 183 17.50 -18.78 -2.61
CA VAL A 183 16.74 -17.56 -2.93
C VAL A 183 15.42 -17.95 -3.60
N THR A 184 14.30 -17.53 -3.00
CA THR A 184 12.97 -17.77 -3.55
C THR A 184 12.69 -16.89 -4.78
N PRO A 185 11.74 -17.25 -5.66
CA PRO A 185 11.38 -16.39 -6.80
C PRO A 185 10.96 -14.96 -6.40
N LEU A 186 10.35 -14.82 -5.21
CA LEU A 186 9.98 -13.52 -4.66
C LEU A 186 11.21 -12.70 -4.26
N LEU A 187 12.16 -13.34 -3.58
CA LEU A 187 13.42 -12.71 -3.16
C LEU A 187 14.29 -12.37 -4.37
N ALA A 188 14.39 -13.28 -5.36
CA ALA A 188 15.08 -13.06 -6.63
C ALA A 188 14.54 -11.83 -7.37
N SER A 189 13.21 -11.65 -7.42
CA SER A 189 12.58 -10.46 -8.01
C SER A 189 13.02 -9.16 -7.33
N ARG A 190 13.13 -9.16 -5.98
CA ARG A 190 13.61 -8.00 -5.23
C ARG A 190 15.08 -7.71 -5.51
N ILE A 191 15.94 -8.74 -5.48
CA ILE A 191 17.37 -8.60 -5.76
C ILE A 191 17.57 -8.07 -7.17
N THR A 192 16.92 -8.69 -8.17
CA THR A 192 17.01 -8.26 -9.58
C THR A 192 16.59 -6.81 -9.74
N THR A 193 15.46 -6.40 -9.14
CA THR A 193 15.01 -4.99 -9.20
C THR A 193 16.03 -4.04 -8.55
N GLY A 194 16.62 -4.43 -7.42
CA GLY A 194 17.64 -3.63 -6.75
C GLY A 194 18.93 -3.49 -7.56
N VAL A 195 19.39 -4.60 -8.14
CA VAL A 195 20.56 -4.63 -9.02
C VAL A 195 20.33 -3.79 -10.27
N GLU A 196 19.17 -3.89 -10.92
CA GLU A 196 18.83 -3.07 -12.10
C GLU A 196 18.87 -1.57 -11.78
N ILE A 197 18.31 -1.16 -10.63
CA ILE A 197 18.32 0.25 -10.22
C ILE A 197 19.74 0.71 -9.90
N TRP A 198 20.51 -0.12 -9.19
CA TRP A 198 21.90 0.14 -8.86
C TRP A 198 22.78 0.28 -10.12
N GLN A 199 22.63 -0.63 -11.09
CA GLN A 199 23.37 -0.60 -12.36
C GLN A 199 23.04 0.64 -13.19
N ASP A 200 21.75 1.02 -13.30
CA ASP A 200 21.35 2.22 -14.05
C ASP A 200 21.92 3.49 -13.41
N GLU A 201 21.92 3.59 -12.07
CA GLU A 201 22.52 4.73 -11.37
C GLU A 201 24.06 4.73 -11.46
N ALA A 202 24.72 3.57 -11.32
CA ALA A 202 26.16 3.44 -11.50
C ALA A 202 26.61 3.86 -12.91
N ALA A 203 25.90 3.45 -13.95
CA ALA A 203 26.17 3.82 -15.33
C ALA A 203 25.99 5.34 -15.57
N ARG A 204 24.98 5.96 -14.94
CA ARG A 204 24.76 7.42 -15.00
C ARG A 204 25.90 8.19 -14.34
N ARG A 205 26.29 7.81 -13.12
CA ARG A 205 27.39 8.47 -12.39
C ARG A 205 28.71 8.35 -13.15
N GLN A 206 28.97 7.19 -13.76
CA GLN A 206 30.16 6.99 -14.59
C GLN A 206 30.18 7.93 -15.81
N LYS A 207 29.03 8.18 -16.45
CA LYS A 207 28.93 9.11 -17.58
C LYS A 207 29.11 10.58 -17.16
N SER A 208 28.54 11.01 -16.04
CA SER A 208 28.77 12.37 -15.50
C SER A 208 30.25 12.60 -15.16
N SER A 209 30.91 11.57 -14.65
CA SER A 209 32.32 11.59 -14.27
C SER A 209 33.26 11.81 -15.46
N SER A 210 32.93 11.25 -16.63
CA SER A 210 33.72 11.46 -17.86
C SER A 210 33.54 12.85 -18.46
N ASP A 211 32.45 13.55 -18.12
CA ASP A 211 32.14 14.90 -18.62
C ASP A 211 32.75 16.02 -17.75
N GLY A 212 33.60 15.68 -16.77
CA GLY A 212 34.38 16.63 -15.96
C GLY A 212 33.73 17.08 -14.65
N GLU A 213 32.55 16.57 -14.30
CA GLU A 213 31.97 16.73 -12.96
C GLU A 213 32.61 15.77 -11.95
N ALA A 214 32.78 16.24 -10.72
CA ALA A 214 33.37 15.45 -9.63
C ALA A 214 32.62 14.12 -9.46
N ALA A 215 33.29 13.03 -9.84
CA ALA A 215 32.80 11.66 -9.78
C ALA A 215 32.47 11.24 -8.34
N SER A 216 31.22 11.38 -7.94
CA SER A 216 30.67 10.61 -6.81
C SER A 216 30.70 9.13 -7.20
N GLY A 217 31.28 8.28 -6.36
CA GLY A 217 31.41 6.85 -6.61
C GLY A 217 30.08 6.14 -6.90
N ARG A 218 30.16 4.84 -7.22
CA ARG A 218 28.97 4.00 -7.42
C ARG A 218 28.03 4.09 -6.20
N PRO A 219 26.71 4.01 -6.38
CA PRO A 219 25.80 3.90 -5.24
C PRO A 219 26.14 2.66 -4.41
N VAL A 220 25.82 2.65 -3.14
CA VAL A 220 26.00 1.47 -2.28
C VAL A 220 24.82 0.51 -2.49
N LEU A 221 25.09 -0.79 -2.67
CA LEU A 221 24.06 -1.82 -2.70
C LEU A 221 24.03 -2.55 -1.36
N VAL A 222 22.97 -2.38 -0.58
CA VAL A 222 22.80 -3.06 0.71
C VAL A 222 21.82 -4.23 0.56
N MET A 223 22.22 -5.41 1.01
CA MET A 223 21.32 -6.55 1.22
C MET A 223 20.95 -6.64 2.70
N SER A 224 19.68 -6.44 3.02
CA SER A 224 19.18 -6.40 4.41
C SER A 224 18.20 -7.53 4.69
N GLY A 225 18.64 -8.45 5.56
CA GLY A 225 17.87 -9.58 6.05
C GLY A 225 18.74 -10.53 6.87
N GLY A 226 18.32 -10.79 8.10
CA GLY A 226 18.97 -11.70 9.02
C GLY A 226 18.75 -13.17 8.71
N GLN A 227 19.11 -14.03 9.65
CA GLN A 227 18.95 -15.47 9.53
C GLN A 227 17.65 -15.91 10.21
N GLY A 228 16.75 -16.55 9.46
CA GLY A 228 15.59 -17.22 10.03
C GLY A 228 16.00 -18.49 10.81
N ASP A 229 15.19 -18.89 11.78
CA ASP A 229 15.46 -20.08 12.62
C ASP A 229 15.63 -21.38 11.79
N ASP A 230 14.93 -21.47 10.64
CA ASP A 230 14.95 -22.61 9.73
C ASP A 230 15.95 -22.44 8.56
N GLU A 231 16.81 -21.42 8.59
CA GLU A 231 17.68 -21.05 7.48
C GLU A 231 19.17 -21.35 7.78
N PRO A 232 19.92 -21.94 6.82
CA PRO A 232 21.32 -22.29 7.04
C PRO A 232 22.27 -21.08 6.99
N THR A 233 21.80 -19.92 6.53
CA THR A 233 22.58 -18.69 6.37
C THR A 233 21.63 -17.49 6.44
N SER A 234 22.17 -16.29 6.65
CA SER A 234 21.36 -15.07 6.59
C SER A 234 20.83 -14.81 5.18
N GLU A 235 19.63 -14.26 5.11
CA GLU A 235 19.05 -13.84 3.84
C GLU A 235 20.00 -12.89 3.09
N ALA A 236 20.61 -11.93 3.80
CA ALA A 236 21.56 -10.97 3.24
C ALA A 236 22.74 -11.67 2.54
N SER A 237 23.30 -12.72 3.15
CA SER A 237 24.41 -13.47 2.56
C SER A 237 24.00 -14.16 1.26
N ALA A 238 22.86 -14.86 1.26
CA ALA A 238 22.32 -15.51 0.06
C ALA A 238 21.95 -14.49 -1.04
N MET A 239 21.41 -13.33 -0.65
CA MET A 239 21.10 -12.23 -1.56
C MET A 239 22.34 -11.67 -2.24
N ALA A 240 23.46 -11.55 -1.50
CA ALA A 240 24.71 -11.07 -2.06
C ALA A 240 25.32 -12.05 -3.07
N GLU A 241 25.35 -13.35 -2.78
CA GLU A 241 25.80 -14.36 -3.75
C GLU A 241 24.96 -14.32 -5.03
N TYR A 242 23.65 -14.15 -4.89
CA TYR A 242 22.76 -14.00 -6.03
C TYR A 242 23.06 -12.73 -6.85
N ALA A 243 23.29 -11.59 -6.19
CA ALA A 243 23.65 -10.35 -6.86
C ALA A 243 25.02 -10.38 -7.54
N VAL A 244 26.00 -11.09 -6.96
CA VAL A 244 27.28 -11.39 -7.64
C VAL A 244 27.03 -12.20 -8.91
N GLY A 245 26.13 -13.19 -8.85
CA GLY A 245 25.68 -13.93 -10.04
C GLY A 245 25.01 -13.07 -11.13
N LEU A 246 24.46 -11.90 -10.77
CA LEU A 246 23.93 -10.89 -11.69
C LEU A 246 24.97 -9.88 -12.18
N GLY A 247 26.25 -10.05 -11.79
CA GLY A 247 27.36 -9.21 -12.24
C GLY A 247 27.67 -8.01 -11.34
N VAL A 248 27.16 -7.96 -10.11
CA VAL A 248 27.56 -6.93 -9.14
C VAL A 248 28.90 -7.32 -8.48
N PRO A 249 29.92 -6.45 -8.49
CA PRO A 249 31.17 -6.70 -7.79
C PRO A 249 30.94 -6.86 -6.28
N ARG A 250 31.64 -7.80 -5.63
CA ARG A 250 31.40 -8.12 -4.22
C ARG A 250 31.70 -6.95 -3.30
N GLU A 251 32.69 -6.14 -3.66
CA GLU A 251 33.08 -4.92 -2.98
C GLU A 251 32.02 -3.81 -2.98
N ASP A 252 31.09 -3.85 -3.93
CA ASP A 252 29.97 -2.89 -4.03
C ASP A 252 28.74 -3.34 -3.20
N ILE A 253 28.78 -4.54 -2.60
CA ILE A 253 27.70 -5.13 -1.83
C ILE A 253 28.00 -5.05 -0.33
N VAL A 254 27.10 -4.42 0.41
CA VAL A 254 27.13 -4.35 1.87
C VAL A 254 26.05 -5.25 2.46
N LEU A 255 26.40 -5.99 3.51
CA LEU A 255 25.48 -6.87 4.22
C LEU A 255 24.93 -6.23 5.49
N GLU A 256 23.62 -6.35 5.67
CA GLU A 256 22.94 -6.17 6.95
C GLU A 256 22.23 -7.49 7.27
N ASP A 257 22.81 -8.29 8.17
CA ASP A 257 22.45 -9.68 8.43
C ASP A 257 21.86 -9.91 9.84
N ARG A 258 21.37 -8.85 10.49
CA ARG A 258 20.85 -8.92 11.86
C ARG A 258 19.32 -8.84 11.93
N SER A 259 18.69 -8.27 10.91
CA SER A 259 17.27 -7.92 10.96
C SER A 259 16.32 -9.11 10.80
N THR A 260 15.27 -9.16 11.63
CA THR A 260 14.21 -10.18 11.56
C THR A 260 12.85 -9.57 11.24
N THR A 261 12.73 -8.25 11.33
CA THR A 261 11.51 -7.51 11.03
C THR A 261 11.77 -6.34 10.09
N THR A 262 10.75 -5.91 9.34
CA THR A 262 10.86 -4.73 8.46
C THR A 262 11.32 -3.46 9.21
N ARG A 263 11.00 -3.34 10.52
CA ARG A 263 11.44 -2.21 11.34
C ARG A 263 12.93 -2.30 11.65
N GLU A 264 13.41 -3.50 11.95
CA GLU A 264 14.83 -3.77 12.14
C GLU A 264 15.62 -3.59 10.85
N ASN A 265 15.11 -4.04 9.70
CA ASN A 265 15.77 -3.79 8.40
C ASN A 265 16.06 -2.30 8.23
N ILE A 266 15.07 -1.43 8.46
CA ILE A 266 15.24 0.02 8.34
C ILE A 266 16.20 0.56 9.41
N ALA A 267 16.06 0.13 10.66
CA ALA A 267 16.86 0.63 11.77
C ALA A 267 18.34 0.26 11.63
N PHE A 268 18.63 -1.03 11.41
CA PHE A 268 19.99 -1.55 11.29
C PHE A 268 20.66 -1.10 10.00
N THR A 269 19.91 -0.98 8.90
CA THR A 269 20.47 -0.38 7.67
C THR A 269 20.81 1.09 7.89
N ARG A 270 20.02 1.84 8.68
CA ARG A 270 20.30 3.26 8.95
C ARG A 270 21.58 3.42 9.77
N GLU A 271 21.77 2.57 10.78
CA GLU A 271 23.03 2.51 11.55
C GLU A 271 24.22 2.17 10.65
N LEU A 272 24.07 1.15 9.80
CA LEU A 272 25.10 0.70 8.87
C LEU A 272 25.52 1.79 7.88
N LEU A 273 24.55 2.49 7.27
CA LEU A 273 24.83 3.59 6.35
C LEU A 273 25.48 4.78 7.06
N ALA A 274 25.08 5.08 8.31
CA ALA A 274 25.71 6.15 9.08
C ALA A 274 27.18 5.85 9.41
N ASP A 275 27.48 4.60 9.81
CA ASP A 275 28.85 4.15 10.09
C ASP A 275 29.71 4.14 8.81
N LEU A 276 29.19 3.61 7.70
CA LEU A 276 29.86 3.68 6.40
C LEU A 276 30.12 5.13 5.97
N GLY A 277 29.13 6.00 6.14
CA GLY A 277 29.23 7.41 5.78
C GLY A 277 30.33 8.12 6.58
N ALA A 278 30.41 7.85 7.89
CA ALA A 278 31.46 8.38 8.75
C ALA A 278 32.86 7.89 8.34
N ARG A 279 33.01 6.63 7.97
CA ARG A 279 34.30 6.04 7.52
C ARG A 279 34.79 6.61 6.20
N HIS A 280 33.88 6.91 5.29
CA HIS A 280 34.20 7.39 3.94
C HIS A 280 34.05 8.92 3.78
N ASN A 281 33.64 9.63 4.83
CA ASN A 281 33.31 11.06 4.82
C ASN A 281 32.28 11.42 3.73
N VAL A 282 31.22 10.60 3.63
CA VAL A 282 30.09 10.73 2.68
C VAL A 282 28.77 10.65 3.45
N SER A 283 27.74 11.38 3.01
CA SER A 283 26.38 11.25 3.53
C SER A 283 25.52 10.43 2.58
N TYR A 284 24.72 9.49 3.12
CA TYR A 284 23.76 8.68 2.37
C TYR A 284 22.34 9.18 2.62
N ASP A 285 22.02 10.35 2.06
CA ASP A 285 20.72 11.01 2.30
C ASP A 285 19.61 10.48 1.39
N GLN A 286 19.98 10.02 0.19
CA GLN A 286 19.08 9.51 -0.83
C GLN A 286 19.07 7.97 -0.82
N VAL A 287 18.22 7.38 0.01
CA VAL A 287 18.11 5.91 0.09
C VAL A 287 16.82 5.41 -0.55
N LEU A 288 16.96 4.39 -1.39
CA LEU A 288 15.84 3.70 -2.02
C LEU A 288 15.75 2.27 -1.51
N LEU A 289 14.68 1.98 -0.77
CA LEU A 289 14.35 0.62 -0.32
C LEU A 289 13.68 -0.16 -1.44
N VAL A 290 14.07 -1.41 -1.66
CA VAL A 290 13.48 -2.31 -2.65
C VAL A 290 12.82 -3.48 -1.93
N THR A 291 11.53 -3.67 -2.18
CA THR A 291 10.74 -4.77 -1.61
C THR A 291 9.60 -5.19 -2.53
N SER A 292 8.87 -6.26 -2.22
CA SER A 292 7.75 -6.73 -3.04
C SER A 292 6.66 -5.68 -3.20
N SER A 293 6.03 -5.65 -4.38
CA SER A 293 4.96 -4.69 -4.72
C SER A 293 3.81 -4.61 -3.71
N TYR A 294 3.37 -5.75 -3.15
CA TYR A 294 2.32 -5.77 -2.14
C TYR A 294 2.76 -5.18 -0.79
N HIS A 295 4.07 -5.20 -0.50
CA HIS A 295 4.68 -4.83 0.77
C HIS A 295 5.17 -3.38 0.81
N ALA A 296 5.44 -2.79 -0.36
CA ALA A 296 6.05 -1.47 -0.50
C ALA A 296 5.34 -0.36 0.28
N VAL A 297 3.99 -0.36 0.30
CA VAL A 297 3.21 0.66 1.02
C VAL A 297 3.41 0.55 2.53
N ARG A 298 3.43 -0.67 3.08
CA ARG A 298 3.68 -0.85 4.51
C ARG A 298 5.10 -0.43 4.88
N THR A 299 6.10 -0.79 4.07
CA THR A 299 7.49 -0.35 4.26
C THR A 299 7.59 1.18 4.20
N ALA A 300 6.91 1.83 3.26
CA ALA A 300 6.91 3.29 3.13
C ALA A 300 6.30 3.97 4.37
N ILE A 301 5.16 3.45 4.85
CA ILE A 301 4.53 3.95 6.08
C ILE A 301 5.48 3.80 7.27
N LEU A 302 6.16 2.67 7.38
CA LEU A 302 7.09 2.39 8.47
C LEU A 302 8.34 3.28 8.40
N ALA A 303 8.88 3.49 7.21
CA ALA A 303 10.01 4.40 6.96
C ALA A 303 9.66 5.85 7.34
N SER A 304 8.42 6.28 7.08
CA SER A 304 7.86 7.56 7.55
C SER A 304 7.72 7.64 9.06
N ASP A 305 7.17 6.61 9.70
CA ASP A 305 7.04 6.54 11.16
C ASP A 305 8.40 6.52 11.88
N MET A 306 9.47 6.11 11.19
CA MET A 306 10.84 6.12 11.68
C MET A 306 11.61 7.40 11.29
N GLU A 307 10.92 8.39 10.72
CA GLU A 307 11.44 9.71 10.35
C GLU A 307 12.62 9.65 9.36
N THR A 308 12.67 8.61 8.53
CA THR A 308 13.66 8.51 7.45
C THR A 308 13.21 9.33 6.24
N SER A 309 14.14 9.79 5.40
CA SER A 309 13.85 10.40 4.09
C SER A 309 13.56 9.36 3.00
N TRP A 310 13.65 8.07 3.32
CA TRP A 310 13.83 7.00 2.35
C TRP A 310 12.55 6.71 1.54
N ALA A 311 12.73 6.47 0.24
CA ALA A 311 11.66 6.06 -0.66
C ALA A 311 11.63 4.53 -0.82
N VAL A 312 10.51 4.01 -1.31
CA VAL A 312 10.33 2.55 -1.50
C VAL A 312 9.94 2.23 -2.94
N ALA A 313 10.76 1.44 -3.62
CA ALA A 313 10.52 0.90 -4.94
C ALA A 313 9.86 -0.49 -4.87
N PRO A 314 8.73 -0.70 -5.57
CA PRO A 314 8.06 -2.00 -5.62
C PRO A 314 8.69 -2.93 -6.66
N ALA A 315 9.18 -4.09 -6.22
CA ALA A 315 9.59 -5.20 -7.07
C ALA A 315 8.37 -6.01 -7.55
N PRO A 316 8.35 -6.48 -8.82
CA PRO A 316 7.26 -7.28 -9.35
C PRO A 316 6.93 -8.51 -8.50
N THR A 317 5.65 -8.85 -8.41
CA THR A 317 5.18 -10.05 -7.69
C THR A 317 4.15 -10.81 -8.52
N ALA A 318 4.10 -12.13 -8.35
CA ALA A 318 3.17 -12.98 -9.09
C ALA A 318 1.72 -12.53 -8.90
N ARG A 319 1.03 -12.23 -10.02
CA ARG A 319 -0.33 -11.62 -10.02
C ARG A 319 -1.36 -12.41 -9.21
N TYR A 320 -1.28 -13.74 -9.20
CA TYR A 320 -2.20 -14.58 -8.43
C TYR A 320 -2.02 -14.41 -6.92
N TYR A 321 -0.82 -14.05 -6.46
CA TYR A 321 -0.48 -13.94 -5.04
C TYR A 321 -0.69 -12.51 -4.50
N VAL A 322 -0.55 -11.49 -5.35
CA VAL A 322 -0.57 -10.06 -4.95
C VAL A 322 -1.80 -9.67 -4.13
N ILE A 323 -3.01 -10.07 -4.54
CA ILE A 323 -4.24 -9.67 -3.84
C ILE A 323 -4.24 -10.23 -2.41
N ASN A 324 -4.03 -11.53 -2.25
CA ASN A 324 -4.01 -12.16 -0.95
C ASN A 324 -2.87 -11.63 -0.08
N ALA A 325 -1.69 -11.43 -0.66
CA ALA A 325 -0.54 -10.87 0.03
C ALA A 325 -0.80 -9.44 0.52
N TRP A 326 -1.39 -8.59 -0.32
CA TRP A 326 -1.75 -7.22 0.03
C TRP A 326 -2.84 -7.16 1.12
N LEU A 327 -3.80 -8.09 1.13
CA LEU A 327 -4.77 -8.21 2.23
C LEU A 327 -4.10 -8.55 3.57
N ARG A 328 -3.03 -9.36 3.57
CA ARG A 328 -2.23 -9.58 4.80
C ARG A 328 -1.56 -8.29 5.26
N GLU A 329 -1.01 -7.50 4.34
CA GLU A 329 -0.41 -6.20 4.67
C GLU A 329 -1.45 -5.21 5.19
N TYR A 330 -2.67 -5.22 4.64
CA TYR A 330 -3.80 -4.46 5.17
C TYR A 330 -4.08 -4.81 6.63
N VAL A 331 -4.21 -6.09 6.95
CA VAL A 331 -4.41 -6.56 8.33
C VAL A 331 -3.24 -6.12 9.22
N ALA A 332 -2.00 -6.24 8.74
CA ALA A 332 -0.83 -5.79 9.48
C ALA A 332 -0.85 -4.27 9.75
N VAL A 333 -1.15 -3.43 8.76
CA VAL A 333 -1.27 -1.97 8.96
C VAL A 333 -2.33 -1.63 10.00
N LEU A 334 -3.47 -2.33 9.99
CA LEU A 334 -4.53 -2.15 10.97
C LEU A 334 -4.06 -2.45 12.41
N THR A 335 -3.23 -3.48 12.60
CA THR A 335 -2.71 -3.86 13.93
C THR A 335 -1.63 -2.92 14.46
N TYR A 336 -0.91 -2.20 13.61
CA TYR A 336 0.07 -1.17 14.04
C TYR A 336 -0.58 0.20 14.25
N ARG A 337 -1.65 0.54 13.52
CA ARG A 337 -2.38 1.82 13.65
C ARG A 337 -3.51 1.75 14.68
N ARG A 338 -3.28 1.07 15.81
CA ARG A 338 -4.30 0.76 16.84
C ARG A 338 -5.10 1.96 17.32
N ARG A 339 -4.47 3.14 17.47
CA ARG A 339 -5.16 4.36 17.91
C ARG A 339 -6.17 4.85 16.88
N ALA A 340 -5.75 5.01 15.62
CA ALA A 340 -6.64 5.41 14.54
C ALA A 340 -7.73 4.36 14.30
N ALA A 341 -7.36 3.07 14.34
CA ALA A 341 -8.28 1.94 14.27
C ALA A 341 -9.33 1.99 15.39
N ALA A 342 -8.92 2.21 16.65
CA ALA A 342 -9.82 2.29 17.80
C ALA A 342 -10.74 3.50 17.73
N VAL A 343 -10.24 4.68 17.34
CA VAL A 343 -11.06 5.88 17.15
C VAL A 343 -12.12 5.63 16.06
N TRP A 344 -11.73 5.03 14.94
CA TRP A 344 -12.69 4.73 13.87
C TRP A 344 -13.73 3.68 14.31
N ALA A 345 -13.30 2.65 15.03
CA ALA A 345 -14.19 1.64 15.59
C ALA A 345 -15.21 2.26 16.57
N ALA A 346 -14.76 3.16 17.45
CA ALA A 346 -15.65 3.86 18.39
C ALA A 346 -16.71 4.71 17.67
N LEU A 347 -16.31 5.43 16.61
CA LEU A 347 -17.25 6.22 15.80
C LEU A 347 -18.28 5.35 15.08
N MET A 348 -17.87 4.20 14.54
CA MET A 348 -18.78 3.25 13.91
C MET A 348 -19.74 2.61 14.93
N ALA A 349 -19.25 2.26 16.13
CA ALA A 349 -20.08 1.73 17.20
C ALA A 349 -21.11 2.77 17.69
N LEU A 350 -20.71 4.03 17.87
CA LEU A 350 -21.63 5.11 18.24
C LEU A 350 -22.75 5.29 17.20
N MET A 351 -22.40 5.22 15.91
CA MET A 351 -23.38 5.30 14.83
C MET A 351 -24.36 4.11 14.85
N ALA A 352 -23.86 2.89 15.08
CA ALA A 352 -24.70 1.69 15.18
C ALA A 352 -25.67 1.76 16.37
N VAL A 353 -25.17 2.16 17.55
CA VAL A 353 -25.99 2.36 18.76
C VAL A 353 -27.03 3.45 18.55
N GLY A 354 -26.64 4.58 17.94
CA GLY A 354 -27.58 5.67 17.63
C GLY A 354 -28.71 5.22 16.69
N PHE A 355 -28.38 4.44 15.65
CA PHE A 355 -29.38 3.88 14.74
C PHE A 355 -30.33 2.90 15.44
N ALA A 356 -29.79 2.00 16.27
CA ALA A 356 -30.60 1.05 17.03
C ALA A 356 -31.52 1.77 18.03
N ALA A 357 -31.05 2.82 18.70
CA ALA A 357 -31.86 3.62 19.61
C ALA A 357 -32.99 4.36 18.89
N LEU A 358 -32.72 4.98 17.73
CA LEU A 358 -33.74 5.62 16.90
C LEU A 358 -34.81 4.63 16.44
N TYR A 359 -34.40 3.41 16.05
CA TYR A 359 -35.33 2.35 15.68
C TYR A 359 -36.21 1.93 16.87
N LEU A 360 -35.63 1.70 18.04
CA LEU A 360 -36.39 1.37 19.25
C LEU A 360 -37.36 2.46 19.68
N LEU A 361 -37.02 3.74 19.46
CA LEU A 361 -37.93 4.87 19.72
C LEU A 361 -39.07 4.99 18.69
N SER A 362 -38.95 4.32 17.54
CA SER A 362 -39.95 4.33 16.46
C SER A 362 -40.95 3.17 16.53
N LEU A 363 -40.67 2.17 17.37
CA LEU A 363 -41.58 1.08 17.74
C LEU A 363 -42.52 1.53 18.87
#